data_AF-A0A914UTM4-F1
#
_entry.id   AF-A0A914UTM4-F1
#
_cell.length_a   1.000
_cell.length_b   1.000
_cell.length_c   1.000
_cell.angle_alpha   90.00
_cell.angle_beta   90.00
_cell.angle_gamma   90.00
#
_symmetry.space_group_name_H-M   'P 1'
#
loop_
_entity.id
_entity.type
_entity.pdbx_description
1 polymer ?
#
loop_
_entity_poly.entity_id
_entity_poly.type
_entity_poly.pdbx_seq_one_letter_code
_entity_poly.pdbx_strand_id
1 'polypeptide(L)'
;MFVSRSAEIIAKNIAFVAGAFFAVLAVLSAWDEDVLQIEHVLTAMTVCGVIVVGCRVFIADENLVWCPEWLMNMIVAQVHYIPDSWKGHAHTDRVRQEFSQLFQFKVYYLLEELFSPVITPLALIFWVRPRARELVDFFHRFTVDVEGLGDVCSFAQMDIRKHGDPKWNGAEQDTQ
;
A
#
# COMPACT_ATOMS: atom_id res chain seq x y z
N MET A 1 6.42 -3.24 -9.34
CA MET A 1 7.72 -2.73 -9.83
C MET A 1 8.82 -3.11 -8.87
N PHE A 2 8.83 -2.60 -7.64
CA PHE A 2 9.81 -3.01 -6.62
C PHE A 2 9.55 -4.44 -6.14
N VAL A 3 10.26 -5.40 -6.71
CA VAL A 3 10.25 -6.79 -6.27
C VAL A 3 11.45 -7.04 -5.38
N SER A 4 11.22 -7.58 -4.19
CA SER A 4 12.29 -7.98 -3.29
C SER A 4 13.02 -9.19 -3.86
N ARG A 5 14.30 -9.02 -4.21
CA ARG A 5 15.15 -10.08 -4.80
C ARG A 5 15.16 -11.36 -3.96
N SER A 6 15.15 -11.25 -2.63
CA SER A 6 15.11 -12.41 -1.73
C SER A 6 13.82 -13.22 -1.85
N ALA A 7 12.66 -12.57 -1.89
CA ALA A 7 11.37 -13.25 -2.03
C ALA A 7 11.26 -13.95 -3.39
N GLU A 8 11.78 -13.33 -4.46
CA GLU A 8 11.77 -13.93 -5.81
C GLU A 8 12.62 -15.20 -5.87
N ILE A 9 13.83 -15.18 -5.29
CA ILE A 9 14.72 -16.36 -5.24
C ILE A 9 14.04 -17.49 -4.46
N ILE A 10 13.45 -17.19 -3.31
CA ILE A 10 12.74 -18.17 -2.48
C ILE A 10 11.55 -18.75 -3.24
N ALA A 11 10.74 -17.91 -3.88
CA ALA A 11 9.59 -18.35 -4.66
C ALA A 11 9.99 -19.23 -5.86
N LYS A 12 11.08 -18.89 -6.56
CA LYS A 12 11.62 -19.70 -7.67
C LYS A 12 12.05 -21.08 -7.20
N ASN A 13 12.76 -21.17 -6.07
CA ASN A 13 13.21 -22.45 -5.51
C ASN A 13 12.03 -23.33 -5.05
N ILE A 14 11.06 -22.76 -4.34
CA ILE A 14 9.88 -23.49 -3.88
C ILE A 14 9.03 -23.94 -5.07
N ALA A 15 8.82 -23.07 -6.06
CA ALA A 15 8.09 -23.41 -7.27
C ALA A 15 8.76 -24.54 -8.06
N PHE A 16 10.09 -24.55 -8.13
CA PHE A 16 10.85 -25.62 -8.81
C PHE A 16 10.66 -26.97 -8.12
N VAL A 17 10.80 -27.03 -6.79
CA VAL A 17 10.65 -28.27 -6.01
C VAL A 17 9.21 -28.78 -6.06
N ALA A 18 8.23 -27.91 -5.76
CA ALA A 18 6.82 -28.29 -5.81
C ALA A 18 6.36 -28.67 -7.23
N GLY A 19 6.89 -27.97 -8.24
CA GLY A 19 6.64 -28.26 -9.65
C GLY A 19 7.21 -29.60 -10.10
N ALA A 20 8.39 -29.98 -9.60
CA ALA A 20 8.98 -31.29 -9.90
C ALA A 20 8.12 -32.45 -9.34
N PHE A 21 7.69 -32.35 -8.07
CA PHE A 21 6.78 -33.33 -7.49
C PHE A 21 5.44 -33.39 -8.22
N PHE A 22 4.86 -32.22 -8.54
CA PHE A 22 3.63 -32.13 -9.32
C PHE A 22 3.77 -32.78 -10.69
N ALA A 23 4.87 -32.51 -11.41
CA ALA A 23 5.13 -33.06 -12.73
C ALA A 23 5.27 -34.59 -12.71
N VAL A 24 6.02 -35.14 -11.74
CA VAL A 24 6.17 -36.58 -11.58
C VAL A 24 4.82 -37.25 -11.29
N LEU A 25 4.04 -36.71 -10.35
CA LEU A 25 2.71 -37.23 -10.03
C LEU A 25 1.74 -37.11 -11.21
N ALA A 26 1.80 -36.01 -11.95
CA ALA A 26 0.97 -35.80 -13.13
C ALA A 26 1.30 -36.79 -14.26
N VAL A 27 2.58 -37.08 -14.52
CA VAL A 27 2.99 -38.07 -15.53
C VAL A 27 2.57 -39.48 -15.14
N LEU A 28 2.76 -39.86 -13.87
CA LEU A 28 2.30 -41.17 -13.38
C LEU A 28 0.78 -41.32 -13.50
N SER A 29 0.04 -40.26 -13.14
CA SER A 29 -1.42 -40.24 -13.25
C SER A 29 -1.93 -40.26 -14.70
N ALA A 30 -1.14 -39.71 -15.65
CA ALA A 30 -1.48 -39.74 -17.07
C ALA A 30 -1.17 -41.09 -17.73
N TRP A 31 -0.24 -41.86 -17.17
CA TRP A 31 0.07 -43.21 -17.62
C TRP A 31 -0.95 -44.23 -17.09
N ASP A 32 -1.32 -44.08 -15.82
CA ASP A 32 -2.26 -44.96 -15.14
C ASP A 32 -3.19 -44.15 -14.23
N GLU A 33 -4.48 -44.17 -14.55
CA GLU A 33 -5.51 -43.44 -13.81
C GLU A 33 -5.71 -44.00 -12.39
N ASP A 34 -5.35 -45.27 -12.14
CA ASP A 34 -5.48 -45.91 -10.83
C ASP A 34 -4.57 -45.23 -9.78
N VAL A 35 -3.51 -44.54 -10.21
CA VAL A 35 -2.62 -43.76 -9.34
C VAL A 35 -3.37 -42.61 -8.64
N LEU A 36 -4.42 -42.06 -9.24
CA LEU A 36 -5.23 -41.01 -8.64
C LEU A 36 -6.10 -41.51 -7.48
N GLN A 37 -6.42 -42.81 -7.45
CA GLN A 37 -7.23 -43.42 -6.38
C GLN A 37 -6.42 -43.79 -5.15
N ILE A 38 -5.09 -43.73 -5.22
CA ILE A 38 -4.20 -43.96 -4.08
C ILE A 38 -4.40 -42.85 -3.03
N GLU A 39 -4.43 -43.26 -1.77
CA GLU A 39 -4.62 -42.36 -0.63
C GLU A 39 -3.61 -41.19 -0.68
N HIS A 40 -4.13 -39.97 -0.48
CA HIS A 40 -3.40 -38.71 -0.49
C HIS A 40 -2.77 -38.24 -1.82
N VAL A 41 -2.76 -39.02 -2.91
CA VAL A 41 -2.13 -38.59 -4.18
C VAL A 41 -2.83 -37.36 -4.76
N LEU A 42 -4.16 -37.38 -4.83
CA LEU A 42 -4.95 -36.25 -5.31
C LEU A 42 -4.78 -34.99 -4.43
N THR A 43 -4.73 -35.16 -3.11
CA THR A 43 -4.50 -34.04 -2.18
C THR A 43 -3.08 -33.49 -2.31
N ALA A 44 -2.07 -34.36 -2.49
CA ALA A 44 -0.69 -33.93 -2.68
C ALA A 44 -0.52 -33.18 -4.00
N MET A 45 -1.15 -33.65 -5.08
CA MET A 45 -1.13 -32.99 -6.39
C MET A 45 -1.81 -31.62 -6.34
N THR A 46 -2.99 -31.51 -5.70
CA THR A 46 -3.68 -30.21 -5.56
C THR A 46 -2.88 -29.23 -4.69
N VAL A 47 -2.32 -29.68 -3.56
CA VAL A 47 -1.48 -28.84 -2.70
C VAL A 47 -0.22 -28.38 -3.44
N CYS A 48 0.49 -29.27 -4.14
CA CYS A 48 1.66 -28.89 -4.95
C CYS A 48 1.28 -27.89 -6.05
N GLY A 49 0.14 -28.10 -6.72
CA GLY A 49 -0.38 -27.18 -7.74
C GLY A 49 -0.68 -25.79 -7.17
N VAL A 50 -1.37 -25.72 -6.03
CA VAL A 50 -1.66 -24.45 -5.33
C VAL A 50 -0.37 -23.74 -4.91
N ILE A 51 0.63 -24.48 -4.40
CA ILE A 51 1.93 -23.92 -4.04
C ILE A 51 2.63 -23.33 -5.27
N VAL A 52 2.64 -24.05 -6.40
CA VAL A 52 3.27 -23.58 -7.65
C VAL A 52 2.58 -22.30 -8.15
N VAL A 53 1.25 -22.29 -8.22
CA VAL A 53 0.47 -21.11 -8.66
C VAL A 53 0.70 -19.94 -7.70
N GLY A 54 0.68 -20.18 -6.39
CA GLY A 54 0.97 -19.17 -5.38
C GLY A 54 2.38 -18.59 -5.50
N CYS A 55 3.40 -19.43 -5.71
CA CYS A 55 4.78 -18.98 -5.90
C CYS A 55 4.94 -18.17 -7.19
N ARG A 56 4.20 -18.49 -8.26
CA ARG A 56 4.22 -17.74 -9.52
C ARG A 56 3.75 -16.29 -9.36
N VAL A 57 2.86 -16.00 -8.42
CA VAL A 57 2.42 -14.62 -8.11
C VAL A 57 3.57 -13.75 -7.59
N PHE A 58 4.55 -14.36 -6.92
CA PHE A 58 5.72 -13.65 -6.38
C PHE A 58 6.86 -13.51 -7.39
N ILE A 59 6.80 -14.19 -8.54
CA ILE A 59 7.83 -14.12 -9.58
C ILE A 59 7.51 -12.93 -10.50
N ALA A 60 8.43 -11.97 -10.57
CA ALA A 60 8.29 -10.81 -11.44
C ALA A 60 8.32 -11.21 -12.92
N ASP A 61 7.59 -10.47 -13.76
CA ASP A 61 7.72 -10.58 -15.22
C ASP A 61 9.11 -10.09 -15.67
N GLU A 62 9.78 -10.88 -16.50
CA GLU A 62 11.10 -10.58 -17.05
C GLU A 62 11.07 -9.41 -18.05
N ASN A 63 9.93 -9.15 -18.68
CA ASN A 63 9.76 -8.08 -19.68
C ASN A 63 9.31 -6.74 -19.08
N LEU A 64 9.43 -6.56 -17.76
CA LEU A 64 8.94 -5.37 -17.09
C LEU A 64 9.86 -4.16 -17.33
N VAL A 65 9.35 -3.13 -18.02
CA VAL A 65 10.11 -1.90 -18.31
C VAL A 65 10.28 -1.06 -17.04
N TRP A 66 11.54 -0.75 -16.70
CA TRP A 66 11.86 -0.02 -15.48
C TRP A 66 11.86 1.52 -15.63
N CYS A 67 10.71 2.18 -15.45
CA CYS A 67 10.57 3.65 -15.43
C CYS A 67 9.77 4.19 -14.21
N PRO A 68 10.35 4.23 -12.98
CA PRO A 68 9.62 4.62 -11.77
C PRO A 68 9.26 6.11 -11.72
N GLU A 69 10.11 7.00 -12.24
CA GLU A 69 9.85 8.45 -12.25
C GLU A 69 8.66 8.83 -13.12
N TRP A 70 8.56 8.24 -14.31
CA TRP A 70 7.42 8.47 -15.21
C TRP A 70 6.12 7.95 -14.59
N LEU A 71 6.15 6.76 -13.99
CA LEU A 71 5.01 6.20 -13.28
C LEU A 71 4.58 7.09 -12.10
N MET A 72 5.53 7.59 -11.33
CA MET A 72 5.25 8.50 -10.21
C MET A 72 4.58 9.78 -10.72
N ASN A 73 5.06 10.39 -11.80
CA ASN A 73 4.43 11.56 -12.40
C ASN A 73 2.98 11.31 -12.84
N MET A 74 2.71 10.13 -13.40
CA MET A 74 1.34 9.72 -13.75
C MET A 74 0.44 9.58 -12.51
N ILE A 75 0.97 9.02 -11.41
CA ILE A 75 0.24 8.92 -10.14
C ILE A 75 -0.02 10.31 -9.55
N VAL A 76 0.97 11.20 -9.57
CA VAL A 76 0.84 12.58 -9.08
C VAL A 76 -0.26 13.34 -9.83
N ALA A 77 -0.38 13.13 -11.14
CA ALA A 77 -1.45 13.73 -11.94
C ALA A 77 -2.87 13.27 -11.51
N GLN A 78 -3.00 12.12 -10.85
CA GLN A 78 -4.28 11.61 -10.35
C GLN A 78 -4.52 11.96 -8.87
N VAL A 79 -3.51 11.79 -8.03
CA VAL A 79 -3.62 11.97 -6.56
C VAL A 79 -3.45 13.45 -6.16
N HIS A 80 -2.85 14.28 -7.01
CA HIS A 80 -2.61 15.72 -6.83
C HIS A 80 -1.72 16.10 -5.63
N TYR A 81 -1.34 15.15 -4.78
CA TYR A 81 -0.48 15.39 -3.62
C TYR A 81 0.72 14.44 -3.62
N ILE A 82 1.92 15.00 -3.45
CA ILE A 82 3.16 14.26 -3.28
C ILE A 82 4.13 15.06 -2.40
N PRO A 83 4.82 14.44 -1.43
CA PRO A 83 5.87 15.10 -0.68
C PRO A 83 7.00 15.59 -1.59
N ASP A 84 7.52 16.80 -1.36
CA ASP A 84 8.62 17.36 -2.16
C ASP A 84 9.88 16.48 -2.14
N SER A 85 10.09 15.72 -1.05
CA SER A 85 11.24 14.83 -0.90
C SER A 85 11.25 13.63 -1.86
N TRP A 86 10.15 13.35 -2.56
CA TRP A 86 10.04 12.21 -3.49
C TRP A 86 10.40 12.57 -4.92
N LYS A 87 10.33 13.86 -5.29
CA LYS A 87 10.61 14.34 -6.64
C LYS A 87 12.05 13.99 -7.04
N GLY A 88 12.23 13.28 -8.15
CA GLY A 88 13.53 12.84 -8.66
C GLY A 88 14.21 11.70 -7.87
N HIS A 89 13.53 11.16 -6.85
CA HIS A 89 14.04 10.09 -5.99
C HIS A 89 13.08 8.87 -5.95
N ALA A 90 12.18 8.74 -6.94
CA ALA A 90 11.12 7.73 -6.94
C ALA A 90 11.65 6.29 -6.97
N HIS A 91 12.90 6.09 -7.40
CA HIS A 91 13.59 4.80 -7.43
C HIS A 91 14.13 4.35 -6.06
N THR A 92 14.10 5.19 -5.03
CA THR A 92 14.70 4.91 -3.72
C THR A 92 13.77 4.08 -2.84
N ASP A 93 14.33 3.15 -2.06
CA ASP A 93 13.57 2.33 -1.11
C ASP A 93 12.84 3.15 -0.03
N ARG A 94 13.39 4.32 0.35
CA ARG A 94 12.72 5.25 1.26
C ARG A 94 11.37 5.71 0.71
N VAL A 95 11.36 6.18 -0.55
CA VAL A 95 10.12 6.62 -1.22
C VAL A 95 9.15 5.45 -1.36
N ARG A 96 9.64 4.25 -1.67
CA ARG A 96 8.83 3.03 -1.70
C ARG A 96 8.14 2.75 -0.36
N GLN A 97 8.85 2.87 0.75
CA GLN A 97 8.31 2.61 2.08
C GLN A 97 7.23 3.63 2.46
N GLU A 98 7.51 4.93 2.26
CA GLU A 98 6.55 5.99 2.54
C GLU A 98 5.31 5.90 1.62
N PHE A 99 5.52 5.59 0.32
CA PHE A 99 4.43 5.33 -0.62
C PHE A 99 3.58 4.11 -0.20
N SER A 100 4.21 3.06 0.32
CA SER A 100 3.52 1.86 0.79
C SER A 100 2.61 2.12 2.01
N GLN A 101 2.82 3.22 2.75
CA GLN A 101 1.91 3.62 3.84
C GLN A 101 0.60 4.19 3.30
N LEU A 102 0.64 4.87 2.16
CA LEU A 102 -0.54 5.40 1.46
C LEU A 102 -1.24 4.32 0.62
N PHE A 103 -0.46 3.42 0.02
CA PHE A 103 -0.97 2.32 -0.81
C PHE A 103 -0.62 0.96 -0.19
N GLN A 104 -1.30 0.63 0.90
CA GLN A 104 -1.05 -0.57 1.68
C GLN A 104 -1.52 -1.84 0.96
N PHE A 105 -0.90 -2.99 1.28
CA PHE A 105 -1.42 -4.27 0.81
C PHE A 105 -2.75 -4.59 1.49
N LYS A 106 -3.67 -5.20 0.73
CA LYS A 106 -5.00 -5.59 1.23
C LYS A 106 -4.96 -6.50 2.47
N VAL A 107 -3.93 -7.34 2.60
CA VAL A 107 -3.75 -8.19 3.78
C VAL A 107 -3.47 -7.37 5.04
N TYR A 108 -2.64 -6.31 4.95
CA TYR A 108 -2.41 -5.41 6.09
C TYR A 108 -3.69 -4.67 6.48
N TYR A 109 -4.44 -4.17 5.49
CA TYR A 109 -5.74 -3.55 5.72
C TYR A 109 -6.71 -4.47 6.47
N LEU A 110 -6.82 -5.74 6.05
CA LEU A 110 -7.69 -6.72 6.73
C LEU A 110 -7.25 -7.01 8.17
N LEU A 111 -5.93 -7.09 8.42
CA LEU A 111 -5.41 -7.25 9.78
C LEU A 111 -5.69 -6.02 10.64
N GLU A 112 -5.50 -4.82 10.09
CA GLU A 112 -5.83 -3.58 10.79
C GLU A 112 -7.31 -3.52 11.15
N GLU A 113 -8.20 -3.91 10.26
CA GLU A 113 -9.65 -3.99 10.52
C GLU A 113 -9.97 -5.01 11.62
N LEU A 114 -9.29 -6.16 11.62
CA LEU A 114 -9.46 -7.19 12.66
C LEU A 114 -9.01 -6.71 14.04
N PHE A 115 -7.92 -5.95 14.13
CA PHE A 115 -7.38 -5.42 15.39
C PHE A 115 -7.95 -4.05 15.79
N SER A 116 -8.60 -3.34 14.86
CA SER A 116 -9.14 -2.00 15.05
C SER A 116 -10.04 -1.86 16.29
N PRO A 117 -10.95 -2.81 16.60
CA PRO A 117 -11.81 -2.70 17.79
C PRO A 117 -11.03 -2.68 19.11
N VAL A 118 -9.84 -3.29 19.15
CA VAL A 118 -8.98 -3.35 20.34
C VAL A 118 -8.05 -2.13 20.39
N ILE A 119 -7.46 -1.76 19.25
CA ILE A 119 -6.48 -0.67 19.18
C ILE A 119 -7.16 0.71 19.34
N THR A 120 -8.33 0.91 18.73
CA THR A 120 -9.04 2.21 18.73
C THR A 120 -9.35 2.75 20.13
N PRO A 121 -9.95 1.99 21.08
CA PRO A 121 -10.20 2.52 22.43
C PRO A 121 -8.91 2.83 23.20
N LEU A 122 -7.84 2.05 23.00
CA LEU A 122 -6.54 2.32 23.60
C LEU A 122 -5.93 3.61 23.03
N ALA A 123 -5.99 3.81 21.72
CA ALA A 123 -5.53 5.04 21.07
C ALA A 123 -6.32 6.26 21.56
N LEU A 124 -7.65 6.16 21.70
CA LEU A 124 -8.48 7.24 22.23
C LEU A 124 -8.09 7.65 23.65
N ILE A 125 -7.87 6.68 24.54
CA ILE A 125 -7.56 6.95 25.96
C ILE A 125 -6.12 7.46 26.14
N PHE A 126 -5.15 6.88 25.45
CA PHE A 126 -3.74 7.16 25.68
C PHE A 126 -3.15 8.23 24.74
N TRP A 127 -3.63 8.33 23.50
CA TRP A 127 -3.05 9.24 22.49
C TRP A 127 -3.92 10.48 22.24
N VAL A 128 -5.23 10.30 22.08
CA VAL A 128 -6.15 11.41 21.77
C VAL A 128 -6.44 12.25 23.01
N ARG A 129 -6.75 11.61 24.14
CA ARG A 129 -7.12 12.33 25.38
C ARG A 129 -6.09 13.37 25.84
N PRO A 130 -4.76 13.11 25.85
CA PRO A 130 -3.79 14.12 26.25
C PRO A 130 -3.76 15.35 25.32
N ARG A 131 -4.10 15.18 24.04
CA ARG A 131 -4.12 16.24 23.02
C ARG A 131 -5.48 16.96 22.91
N ALA A 132 -6.43 16.67 23.80
CA ALA A 132 -7.77 17.25 23.75
C ALA A 132 -7.78 18.79 23.79
N ARG A 133 -6.82 19.42 24.48
CA ARG A 133 -6.71 20.89 24.52
C ARG A 133 -6.35 21.48 23.16
N GLU A 134 -5.39 20.88 22.46
CA GLU A 134 -4.99 21.31 21.12
C GLU A 134 -6.15 21.16 20.12
N LEU A 135 -6.95 20.11 20.25
CA LEU A 135 -8.15 19.91 19.45
C LEU A 135 -9.20 21.01 19.70
N VAL A 136 -9.47 21.36 20.95
CA VAL A 136 -10.41 22.45 21.29
C VAL A 136 -9.89 23.79 20.79
N ASP A 137 -8.60 24.05 20.95
CA ASP A 137 -7.96 25.27 20.43
C ASP A 137 -8.03 25.35 18.90
N PHE A 138 -7.90 24.22 18.20
CA PHE A 138 -8.08 24.16 16.75
C PHE A 138 -9.49 24.57 16.34
N PHE A 139 -10.53 23.99 16.95
CA PHE A 139 -11.92 24.36 16.63
C PHE A 139 -12.23 25.82 16.97
N HIS A 140 -11.72 26.33 18.09
CA HIS A 140 -11.97 27.72 18.45
C HIS A 140 -11.30 28.73 17.48
N ARG A 141 -10.10 28.40 16.96
CA ARG A 141 -9.33 29.30 16.09
C ARG A 141 -9.66 29.19 14.61
N PHE A 142 -10.07 28.00 14.14
CA PHE A 142 -10.25 27.70 12.72
C PHE A 142 -11.71 27.47 12.33
N THR A 143 -12.68 27.86 13.17
CA THR A 143 -14.09 27.93 12.81
C THR A 143 -14.50 29.37 12.50
N VAL A 144 -15.22 29.55 11.40
CA VAL A 144 -15.66 30.84 10.88
C VAL A 144 -17.11 30.72 10.43
N ASP A 145 -17.96 31.66 10.84
CA ASP A 145 -19.35 31.73 10.42
C ASP A 145 -19.44 32.35 9.03
N VAL A 146 -20.10 31.65 8.11
CA VAL A 146 -20.33 32.11 6.73
C VAL A 146 -21.82 32.31 6.52
N GLU A 147 -22.20 33.51 6.06
CA GLU A 147 -23.59 33.87 5.82
C GLU A 147 -24.27 32.85 4.88
N GLY A 148 -25.35 32.24 5.36
CA GLY A 148 -26.12 31.22 4.63
C GLY A 148 -25.61 29.78 4.75
N LEU A 149 -24.43 29.54 5.31
CA LEU A 149 -23.86 28.18 5.53
C LEU A 149 -23.67 27.85 7.02
N GLY A 150 -23.46 28.84 7.88
CA GLY A 150 -23.15 28.68 9.30
C GLY A 150 -21.66 28.47 9.56
N ASP A 151 -21.34 27.79 10.67
CA ASP A 151 -19.97 27.52 11.11
C ASP A 151 -19.25 26.52 10.19
N VAL A 152 -18.22 26.99 9.49
CA VAL A 152 -17.38 26.16 8.60
C VAL A 152 -15.91 26.24 9.00
N CYS A 153 -15.14 25.24 8.56
CA CYS A 153 -13.69 25.24 8.73
C CYS A 153 -13.06 26.32 7.84
N SER A 154 -12.20 27.15 8.43
CA SER A 154 -11.54 28.27 7.74
C SER A 154 -10.66 27.83 6.56
N PHE A 155 -10.07 26.63 6.64
CA PHE A 155 -9.30 26.03 5.55
C PHE A 155 -10.17 25.63 4.36
N ALA A 156 -11.43 25.23 4.59
CA ALA A 156 -12.35 24.77 3.54
C ALA A 156 -12.82 25.92 2.64
N GLN A 157 -12.67 27.18 3.08
CA GLN A 157 -12.91 28.36 2.24
C GLN A 157 -11.83 28.57 1.17
N MET A 158 -10.74 27.81 1.22
CA MET A 158 -9.60 27.92 0.28
C MET A 158 -9.02 29.34 0.23
N ASP A 159 -9.02 30.07 1.36
CA ASP A 159 -8.43 31.42 1.48
C ASP A 159 -6.88 31.32 1.54
N ILE A 160 -6.26 31.35 0.35
CA ILE A 160 -4.81 31.23 0.15
C ILE A 160 -4.04 32.33 0.91
N ARG A 161 -4.64 33.51 1.13
CA ARG A 161 -3.97 34.62 1.82
C ARG A 161 -3.79 34.35 3.32
N LYS A 162 -4.75 33.67 3.93
CA LYS A 162 -4.73 33.36 5.37
C LYS A 162 -4.07 32.02 5.70
N HIS A 163 -4.27 31.00 4.84
CA HIS A 163 -3.88 29.63 5.13
C HIS A 163 -2.94 28.99 4.08
N GLY A 164 -2.54 29.73 3.03
CA GLY A 164 -1.66 29.18 2.01
C GLY A 164 -0.22 29.00 2.50
N ASP A 165 0.44 27.95 2.01
CA ASP A 165 1.84 27.69 2.32
C ASP A 165 2.74 28.65 1.50
N PRO A 166 3.64 29.43 2.16
CA PRO A 166 4.52 30.38 1.48
C PRO A 166 5.44 29.72 0.44
N LYS A 167 5.72 28.41 0.54
CA LYS A 167 6.54 27.69 -0.45
C LYS A 167 5.83 27.50 -1.79
N TRP A 168 4.50 27.50 -1.78
CA TRP A 168 3.66 27.22 -2.95
C TRP A 168 3.02 28.47 -3.54
N ASN A 169 2.84 29.51 -2.72
CA ASN A 169 2.20 30.76 -3.11
C ASN A 169 3.04 31.66 -4.02
N GLY A 170 4.26 31.23 -4.40
CA GLY A 170 5.21 32.04 -5.15
C GLY A 170 5.87 33.11 -4.26
N ALA A 171 7.13 33.41 -4.54
CA ALA A 171 7.89 34.45 -3.88
C ALA A 171 7.36 35.86 -4.26
N GLU A 172 6.19 36.23 -3.75
CA GLU A 172 5.70 37.61 -3.68
C GLU A 172 5.28 37.92 -2.24
N GLN A 173 6.28 37.94 -1.35
CA GLN A 173 6.27 38.81 -0.19
C GLN A 173 7.36 39.85 -0.43
N ASP A 174 6.90 41.08 -0.72
CA ASP A 174 7.53 42.42 -0.63
C ASP A 174 7.19 43.22 -1.89
N THR A 175 6.33 44.25 -1.83
CA THR A 175 6.63 45.53 -1.18
C THR A 175 5.36 46.36 -0.98
N GLN A 176 5.18 46.90 0.23
CA GLN A 176 4.34 48.03 0.68
C GLN A 176 2.84 48.09 0.35
#